data_AF-A0A9D9IQ28-F1
#
_entry.id   AF-A0A9D9IQ28-F1
#
_cell.length_a   1.000
_cell.length_b   1.000
_cell.length_c   1.000
_cell.angle_alpha   90.00
_cell.angle_beta   90.00
_cell.angle_gamma   90.00
#
_symmetry.space_group_name_H-M   'P 1'
#
loop_
_entity.id
_entity.type
_entity.pdbx_description
1 polymer ?
#
loop_
_entity_poly.entity_id
_entity_poly.type
_entity_poly.pdbx_seq_one_letter_code
_entity_poly.pdbx_strand_id
1 'polypeptide(L)'
;MKPISRAITAKRIEGQKQTESIVVNPAQVAKFAPATTPTIKPMTVVGLPAYEYCVITSRKLAPAFNRLIGWKRQKGYTAGVVCIEDILSCSDFQSGDEVSGINDDAGKLRAYLKYTYSGDGSGKYVLLAGDYTVLPIRYGSGYDNNTQRDYIIPSDIYFSDMNGNWNMDGDVFYGEETGDNIDFSPELFVGRLLCTTAEEINNYTEKLLRYERNPGNGNYAYLKKGFYTESDILMYLGDASDIANSFKDILTTQTIFSEAPSYDSENPFFPTGTQCIDEMNNRYGFFCWNGHGQPGGVCVKSDGDAKGNWYAILAYKGYPYNHNSEKNNGLDCLTNFYYPAIAFSPSCTLAPLDDYNLTNSINYGYKNDFSIGYSFTTGGLYGGPIFLGNSRPSGIGSGAWLQESTVNYICKNYSIAESMSLSKVVNNSSAYKDKLTLNLIGCPELEMWTDIPFEYNAKNITVIRKDNSVTVGGSELQGSRIALTSGQYGIPGFLECSETKITSPNTDPNTVITVYKHNAIPYVLPVIWQNGKAQSKQYYFTNDVTIGRNVDSSGRTKGDYVFTKDADVTIESNGDISINVGFRMESGATLTIKTTRCVTISGGEMESGATLSITAPLISIQKGFSVEKGAILNLNYK
;
A
#
# COMPACT_ATOMS: atom_id res chain seq x y z
N MET A 1 25.16 0.06 -15.68
CA MET A 1 25.19 1.43 -16.26
C MET A 1 23.80 2.03 -16.09
N LYS A 2 23.76 3.28 -15.62
CA LYS A 2 22.72 3.90 -14.78
C LYS A 2 21.32 4.11 -15.44
N PRO A 3 20.21 3.76 -14.77
CA PRO A 3 18.83 4.18 -15.10
C PRO A 3 18.46 5.59 -14.61
N ILE A 4 19.43 6.33 -14.04
CA ILE A 4 19.26 7.64 -13.40
C ILE A 4 18.52 8.67 -14.29
N SER A 5 18.67 8.63 -15.61
CA SER A 5 18.02 9.63 -16.49
C SER A 5 16.49 9.51 -16.59
N ARG A 6 15.94 8.28 -16.45
CA ARG A 6 14.49 8.05 -16.48
C ARG A 6 13.81 8.50 -15.19
N ALA A 7 14.40 8.18 -14.03
CA ALA A 7 13.88 8.59 -12.73
C ALA A 7 13.80 10.13 -12.60
N ILE A 8 14.83 10.84 -13.08
CA ILE A 8 14.85 12.31 -13.06
C ILE A 8 13.76 12.92 -13.96
N THR A 9 13.51 12.34 -15.13
CA THR A 9 12.52 12.90 -16.08
C THR A 9 11.08 12.66 -15.61
N ALA A 10 10.77 11.47 -15.10
CA ALA A 10 9.46 11.14 -14.55
C ALA A 10 9.16 11.96 -13.27
N LYS A 11 10.12 12.05 -12.33
CA LYS A 11 9.99 12.89 -11.13
C LYS A 11 9.78 14.36 -11.46
N ARG A 12 10.40 14.88 -12.53
CA ARG A 12 10.21 16.27 -12.97
C ARG A 12 8.78 16.53 -13.47
N ILE A 13 8.22 15.64 -14.28
CA ILE A 13 6.84 15.78 -14.78
C ILE A 13 5.84 15.67 -13.63
N GLU A 14 6.10 14.78 -12.69
CA GLU A 14 5.22 14.55 -11.55
C GLU A 14 5.31 15.68 -10.51
N GLY A 15 6.51 16.14 -10.17
CA GLY A 15 6.72 17.32 -9.35
C GLY A 15 6.14 18.59 -9.99
N GLN A 16 6.19 18.69 -11.32
CA GLN A 16 5.48 19.76 -12.05
C GLN A 16 3.96 19.65 -11.88
N LYS A 17 3.35 18.47 -12.06
CA LYS A 17 1.91 18.27 -11.83
C LYS A 17 1.49 18.56 -10.38
N GLN A 18 2.31 18.15 -9.42
CA GLN A 18 2.10 18.47 -8.01
C GLN A 18 2.16 19.98 -7.78
N THR A 19 3.16 20.66 -8.34
CA THR A 19 3.28 22.12 -8.26
C THR A 19 2.06 22.81 -8.91
N GLU A 20 1.64 22.36 -10.09
CA GLU A 20 0.42 22.84 -10.76
C GLU A 20 -0.84 22.68 -9.90
N SER A 21 -0.89 21.66 -9.03
CA SER A 21 -2.04 21.40 -8.16
C SER A 21 -2.12 22.28 -6.91
N ILE A 22 -1.03 22.96 -6.54
CA ILE A 22 -0.93 23.74 -5.29
C ILE A 22 -0.71 25.24 -5.53
N VAL A 23 -0.41 25.68 -6.76
CA VAL A 23 -0.22 27.10 -7.08
C VAL A 23 -1.48 27.75 -7.66
N VAL A 24 -1.63 29.06 -7.45
CA VAL A 24 -2.75 29.85 -7.99
C VAL A 24 -2.68 30.09 -9.50
N ASN A 25 -1.52 29.87 -10.13
CA ASN A 25 -1.21 30.12 -11.54
C ASN A 25 -0.60 28.89 -12.23
N PRO A 26 -1.32 27.75 -12.30
CA PRO A 26 -0.77 26.47 -12.81
C PRO A 26 -0.16 26.58 -14.21
N ALA A 27 -0.77 27.38 -15.09
CA ALA A 27 -0.29 27.62 -16.46
C ALA A 27 1.11 28.26 -16.54
N GLN A 28 1.65 28.80 -15.44
CA GLN A 28 2.98 29.40 -15.40
C GLN A 28 4.05 28.47 -14.83
N VAL A 29 3.68 27.34 -14.19
CA VAL A 29 4.64 26.43 -13.53
C VAL A 29 5.75 25.98 -14.48
N ALA A 30 5.39 25.64 -15.73
CA ALA A 30 6.36 25.27 -16.76
C ALA A 30 7.44 26.34 -17.02
N LYS A 31 7.12 27.63 -16.84
CA LYS A 31 8.06 28.75 -17.03
C LYS A 31 9.03 28.94 -15.86
N PHE A 32 8.64 28.46 -14.68
CA PHE A 32 9.45 28.52 -13.45
C PHE A 32 10.18 27.21 -13.17
N ALA A 33 10.01 26.19 -14.02
CA ALA A 33 10.77 24.96 -13.91
C ALA A 33 12.27 25.28 -14.00
N PRO A 34 13.11 24.82 -13.05
CA PRO A 34 14.52 25.16 -13.03
C PRO A 34 15.21 24.75 -14.34
N ALA A 35 15.97 25.68 -14.93
CA ALA A 35 16.64 25.50 -16.21
C ALA A 35 17.73 24.42 -16.16
N THR A 36 18.23 24.10 -14.97
CA THR A 36 19.19 23.01 -14.70
C THR A 36 18.83 22.33 -13.38
N THR A 37 18.90 21.00 -13.35
CA THR A 37 18.79 20.22 -12.12
C THR A 37 20.04 20.51 -11.27
N PRO A 38 19.91 20.74 -9.94
CA PRO A 38 21.07 20.80 -9.06
C PRO A 38 21.95 19.58 -9.32
N THR A 39 23.26 19.78 -9.44
CA THR A 39 24.22 18.69 -9.60
C THR A 39 24.32 17.99 -8.25
N ILE A 40 23.39 17.07 -7.97
CA ILE A 40 23.50 16.22 -6.79
C ILE A 40 24.69 15.30 -7.05
N LYS A 41 25.76 15.45 -6.25
CA LYS A 41 26.85 14.46 -6.26
C LYS A 41 26.20 13.12 -5.93
N PRO A 42 26.29 12.10 -6.80
CA PRO A 42 25.73 10.80 -6.49
C PRO A 42 26.46 10.25 -5.27
N MET A 43 25.80 10.30 -4.11
CA MET A 43 26.20 9.52 -2.95
C MET A 43 26.10 8.06 -3.39
N THR A 44 27.19 7.32 -3.32
CA THR A 44 27.20 5.89 -3.65
C THR A 44 27.23 5.15 -2.33
N VAL A 45 26.07 4.68 -1.89
CA VAL A 45 25.97 3.87 -0.67
C VAL A 45 26.33 2.44 -1.03
N VAL A 46 27.35 1.89 -0.37
CA VAL A 46 27.83 0.53 -0.65
C VAL A 46 27.00 -0.47 0.16
N GLY A 47 26.38 -1.44 -0.53
CA GLY A 47 25.76 -2.59 0.12
C GLY A 47 24.28 -2.43 0.49
N LEU A 48 23.65 -1.28 0.23
CA LEU A 48 22.21 -1.08 0.40
C LEU A 48 21.51 -0.75 -0.93
N PRO A 49 20.46 -1.48 -1.31
CA PRO A 49 19.69 -1.17 -2.51
C PRO A 49 18.76 0.03 -2.27
N ALA A 50 18.35 0.68 -3.35
CA ALA A 50 17.29 1.69 -3.36
C ALA A 50 16.20 1.27 -4.36
N TYR A 51 14.95 1.62 -4.05
CA TYR A 51 13.77 1.21 -4.80
C TYR A 51 12.79 2.37 -4.92
N GLU A 52 12.05 2.40 -6.03
CA GLU A 52 10.92 3.31 -6.21
C GLU A 52 9.78 3.01 -5.23
N TYR A 53 9.50 1.73 -4.99
CA TYR A 53 8.62 1.26 -3.92
C TYR A 53 9.44 0.45 -2.91
N CYS A 54 9.74 1.04 -1.76
CA CYS A 54 10.57 0.43 -0.73
C CYS A 54 9.72 0.01 0.46
N VAL A 55 9.79 -1.28 0.84
CA VAL A 55 9.31 -1.75 2.14
C VAL A 55 10.48 -1.71 3.11
N ILE A 56 10.32 -1.04 4.24
CA ILE A 56 11.31 -1.04 5.33
C ILE A 56 10.73 -1.83 6.49
N THR A 57 11.44 -2.84 6.96
CA THR A 57 10.98 -3.75 8.02
C THR A 57 12.15 -4.46 8.69
N SER A 58 11.91 -5.31 9.68
CA SER A 58 12.96 -6.16 10.25
C SER A 58 13.33 -7.32 9.34
N ARG A 59 14.56 -7.81 9.46
CA ARG A 59 15.02 -9.00 8.71
C ARG A 59 14.16 -10.23 8.95
N LYS A 60 13.59 -10.36 10.16
CA LYS A 60 12.64 -11.41 10.54
C LYS A 60 11.36 -11.38 9.69
N LEU A 61 10.84 -10.18 9.41
CA LEU A 61 9.58 -9.98 8.69
C LEU A 61 9.75 -9.88 7.18
N ALA A 62 10.94 -9.51 6.69
CA ALA A 62 11.24 -9.32 5.28
C ALA A 62 10.74 -10.45 4.34
N PRO A 63 10.85 -11.75 4.69
CA PRO A 63 10.34 -12.82 3.83
C PRO A 63 8.82 -12.79 3.59
N ALA A 64 8.02 -12.22 4.49
CA ALA A 64 6.56 -12.15 4.33
C ALA A 64 6.14 -11.19 3.20
N PHE A 65 7.02 -10.27 2.78
CA PHE A 65 6.72 -9.27 1.75
C PHE A 65 6.96 -9.75 0.31
N ASN A 66 7.49 -10.96 0.08
CA ASN A 66 7.79 -11.43 -1.28
C ASN A 66 6.57 -11.34 -2.22
N ARG A 67 5.39 -11.69 -1.70
CA ARG A 67 4.13 -11.67 -2.45
C ARG A 67 3.69 -10.24 -2.80
N LEU A 68 3.82 -9.29 -1.87
CA LEU A 68 3.55 -7.87 -2.12
C LEU A 68 4.53 -7.27 -3.14
N ILE A 69 5.83 -7.52 -2.96
CA ILE A 69 6.88 -7.02 -3.86
C ILE A 69 6.68 -7.55 -5.27
N GLY A 70 6.32 -8.83 -5.44
CA GLY A 70 5.96 -9.41 -6.73
C GLY A 70 4.89 -8.59 -7.44
N TRP A 71 3.81 -8.26 -6.72
CA TRP A 71 2.74 -7.45 -7.27
C TRP A 71 3.17 -6.04 -7.64
N LYS A 72 3.91 -5.35 -6.77
CA LYS A 72 4.38 -3.98 -7.07
C LYS A 72 5.35 -3.96 -8.26
N ARG A 73 6.22 -4.98 -8.39
CA ARG A 73 7.03 -5.18 -9.61
C ARG A 73 6.16 -5.41 -10.84
N GLN A 74 5.04 -6.11 -10.71
CA GLN A 74 4.08 -6.31 -11.80
C GLN A 74 3.26 -5.09 -12.20
N LYS A 75 3.24 -4.05 -11.38
CA LYS A 75 2.77 -2.72 -11.76
C LYS A 75 3.86 -1.88 -12.44
N GLY A 76 5.09 -2.40 -12.55
CA GLY A 76 6.22 -1.77 -13.23
C GLY A 76 7.16 -0.99 -12.32
N TYR A 77 6.96 -1.02 -11.00
CA TYR A 77 7.83 -0.35 -10.05
C TYR A 77 9.12 -1.13 -9.80
N THR A 78 10.23 -0.42 -9.61
CA THR A 78 11.37 -1.03 -8.92
C THR A 78 11.00 -1.19 -7.45
N ALA A 79 10.70 -2.42 -7.02
CA ALA A 79 10.21 -2.69 -5.68
C ALA A 79 11.09 -3.70 -4.93
N GLY A 80 11.29 -3.48 -3.64
CA GLY A 80 12.05 -4.38 -2.78
C GLY A 80 11.90 -4.09 -1.29
N VAL A 81 12.56 -4.93 -0.50
CA VAL A 81 12.59 -4.83 0.96
C VAL A 81 13.99 -4.41 1.38
N VAL A 82 14.08 -3.45 2.30
CA VAL A 82 15.32 -3.09 2.99
C VAL A 82 15.13 -3.31 4.48
N CYS A 83 16.06 -4.05 5.09
CA CYS A 83 15.95 -4.37 6.50
C CYS A 83 16.46 -3.18 7.33
N ILE A 84 15.74 -2.80 8.38
CA ILE A 84 16.14 -1.70 9.26
C ILE A 84 17.51 -1.97 9.89
N GLU A 85 17.82 -3.22 10.20
CA GLU A 85 19.12 -3.63 10.76
C GLU A 85 20.29 -3.30 9.80
N ASP A 86 20.06 -3.38 8.49
CA ASP A 86 21.08 -3.06 7.48
C ASP A 86 21.26 -1.53 7.35
N ILE A 87 20.17 -0.76 7.48
CA ILE A 87 20.22 0.71 7.51
C ILE A 87 21.00 1.19 8.74
N LEU A 88 20.66 0.70 9.92
CA LEU A 88 21.26 1.12 11.19
C LEU A 88 22.74 0.76 11.30
N SER A 89 23.18 -0.30 10.61
CA SER A 89 24.59 -0.73 10.57
C SER A 89 25.40 -0.13 9.42
N CYS A 90 24.76 0.55 8.47
CA CYS A 90 25.44 1.16 7.32
C CYS A 90 26.34 2.32 7.76
N SER A 91 27.61 2.29 7.37
CA SER A 91 28.59 3.34 7.71
C SER A 91 28.18 4.72 7.20
N ASP A 92 27.51 4.77 6.05
CA ASP A 92 27.14 6.03 5.38
C ASP A 92 26.00 6.76 6.09
N PHE A 93 25.29 6.10 7.01
CA PHE A 93 24.16 6.68 7.75
C PHE A 93 24.47 6.86 9.24
N GLN A 94 25.70 6.66 9.70
CA GLN A 94 26.03 6.75 11.13
C GLN A 94 25.93 8.17 11.71
N SER A 95 25.95 9.21 10.87
CA SER A 95 25.67 10.59 11.29
C SER A 95 24.18 10.84 11.57
N GLY A 96 23.30 9.93 11.17
CA GLY A 96 21.86 10.12 11.25
C GLY A 96 21.36 11.22 10.30
N ASP A 97 20.34 11.95 10.74
CA ASP A 97 19.75 13.06 10.02
C ASP A 97 20.63 14.31 10.13
N GLU A 98 21.46 14.53 9.12
CA GLU A 98 22.36 15.68 9.05
C GLU A 98 21.64 17.02 8.85
N VAL A 99 20.38 17.03 8.39
CA VAL A 99 19.62 18.29 8.23
C VAL A 99 19.28 18.88 9.58
N SER A 100 18.86 18.01 10.50
CA SER A 100 18.41 18.40 11.84
C SER A 100 19.47 18.14 12.92
N GLY A 101 20.62 17.58 12.57
CA GLY A 101 21.65 17.20 13.53
C GLY A 101 21.23 16.07 14.48
N ILE A 102 20.28 15.21 14.07
CA ILE A 102 19.71 14.16 14.93
C ILE A 102 20.37 12.81 14.62
N ASN A 103 21.12 12.28 15.59
CA ASN A 103 21.80 10.99 15.46
C ASN A 103 21.17 9.91 16.35
N ASP A 104 20.00 9.45 15.93
CA ASP A 104 19.29 8.29 16.50
C ASP A 104 18.80 7.36 15.37
N ASP A 105 18.18 6.23 15.70
CA ASP A 105 17.73 5.24 14.70
C ASP A 105 16.72 5.82 13.69
N ALA A 106 15.85 6.73 14.11
CA ALA A 106 14.94 7.43 13.20
C ALA A 106 15.72 8.37 12.26
N GLY A 107 16.73 9.07 12.75
CA GLY A 107 17.63 9.90 11.95
C GLY A 107 18.41 9.09 10.92
N LYS A 108 18.93 7.91 11.30
CA LYS A 108 19.60 6.98 10.37
C LYS A 108 18.65 6.48 9.29
N LEU A 109 17.39 6.20 9.65
CA LEU A 109 16.35 5.85 8.70
C LEU A 109 16.05 7.03 7.74
N ARG A 110 15.86 8.25 8.25
CA ARG A 110 15.66 9.45 7.41
C ARG A 110 16.85 9.71 6.48
N ALA A 111 18.08 9.45 6.92
CA ALA A 111 19.27 9.54 6.08
C ALA A 111 19.25 8.56 4.89
N TYR A 112 18.86 7.31 5.13
CA TYR A 112 18.65 6.33 4.06
C TYR A 112 17.57 6.81 3.08
N LEU A 113 16.43 7.28 3.58
CA LEU A 113 15.35 7.79 2.75
C LEU A 113 15.78 8.97 1.89
N LYS A 114 16.54 9.92 2.47
CA LYS A 114 17.12 11.06 1.75
C LYS A 114 18.08 10.60 0.65
N TYR A 115 18.88 9.57 0.90
CA TYR A 115 19.72 8.94 -0.13
C TYR A 115 18.87 8.36 -1.27
N THR A 116 17.78 7.64 -0.98
CA THR A 116 16.91 7.09 -2.04
C THR A 116 16.22 8.18 -2.85
N TYR A 117 15.82 9.29 -2.21
CA TYR A 117 15.13 10.39 -2.86
C TYR A 117 16.05 11.23 -3.75
N SER A 118 17.21 11.66 -3.20
CA SER A 118 18.08 12.67 -3.82
C SER A 118 19.42 12.10 -4.33
N GLY A 119 19.97 11.06 -3.69
CA GLY A 119 21.25 10.46 -4.06
C GLY A 119 21.17 9.53 -5.27
N ASP A 120 20.51 8.36 -5.09
CA ASP A 120 20.22 7.42 -6.20
C ASP A 120 19.04 7.92 -7.06
N GLY A 121 18.10 8.62 -6.44
CA GLY A 121 16.98 9.25 -7.13
C GLY A 121 15.80 8.33 -7.43
N SER A 122 15.82 7.07 -7.01
CA SER A 122 14.75 6.10 -7.28
C SER A 122 13.52 6.25 -6.38
N GLY A 123 13.67 6.66 -5.12
CA GLY A 123 12.58 6.61 -4.12
C GLY A 123 11.35 7.44 -4.47
N LYS A 124 10.15 6.87 -4.29
CA LYS A 124 8.85 7.54 -4.40
C LYS A 124 7.88 7.11 -3.29
N TYR A 125 7.73 5.81 -3.09
CA TYR A 125 6.81 5.21 -2.13
C TYR A 125 7.56 4.43 -1.07
N VAL A 126 7.23 4.67 0.21
CA VAL A 126 7.86 3.98 1.35
C VAL A 126 6.77 3.37 2.22
N LEU A 127 6.80 2.05 2.36
CA LEU A 127 5.98 1.33 3.33
C LEU A 127 6.83 0.98 4.55
N LEU A 128 6.63 1.69 5.66
CA LEU A 128 7.23 1.37 6.95
C LEU A 128 6.44 0.21 7.58
N ALA A 129 6.92 -1.01 7.44
CA ALA A 129 6.22 -2.18 7.95
C ALA A 129 6.77 -2.64 9.29
N GLY A 130 6.11 -2.22 10.36
CA GLY A 130 6.48 -2.45 11.73
C GLY A 130 5.82 -1.44 12.66
N ASP A 131 5.41 -1.89 13.85
CA ASP A 131 5.12 -0.97 14.95
C ASP A 131 6.43 -0.47 15.61
N TYR A 132 6.31 0.25 16.73
CA TYR A 132 7.44 0.79 17.49
C TYR A 132 8.44 -0.24 18.02
N THR A 133 8.08 -1.53 18.07
CA THR A 133 8.99 -2.61 18.48
C THR A 133 9.86 -3.09 17.32
N VAL A 134 9.47 -2.78 16.07
CA VAL A 134 10.13 -3.21 14.84
C VAL A 134 10.86 -2.07 14.16
N LEU A 135 10.29 -0.87 14.16
CA LEU A 135 10.82 0.30 13.46
C LEU A 135 10.88 1.52 14.40
N PRO A 136 11.86 2.41 14.21
CA PRO A 136 11.92 3.64 14.99
C PRO A 136 10.72 4.54 14.68
N ILE A 137 10.30 5.31 15.69
CA ILE A 137 9.23 6.29 15.63
C ILE A 137 9.85 7.68 15.80
N ARG A 138 9.46 8.64 14.96
CA ARG A 138 9.71 10.06 15.23
C ARG A 138 8.49 10.68 15.87
N TYR A 139 8.77 11.52 16.85
CA TYR A 139 7.78 12.32 17.54
C TYR A 139 7.95 13.78 17.15
N GLY A 140 6.88 14.42 16.68
CA GLY A 140 6.76 15.86 16.52
C GLY A 140 6.12 16.52 17.74
N SER A 141 6.13 17.85 17.79
CA SER A 141 5.56 18.64 18.90
C SER A 141 4.58 19.69 18.37
N GLY A 142 3.47 19.88 19.08
CA GLY A 142 2.53 20.98 18.81
C GLY A 142 2.93 22.27 19.55
N TYR A 143 2.19 23.35 19.32
CA TYR A 143 2.44 24.71 19.87
C TYR A 143 2.74 24.79 21.38
N ASP A 144 2.18 23.89 22.18
CA ASP A 144 2.31 23.94 23.65
C ASP A 144 3.66 23.39 24.17
N ASN A 145 4.55 22.89 23.28
CA ASN A 145 5.89 22.36 23.58
C ASN A 145 5.93 21.59 24.91
N ASN A 146 5.05 20.60 25.01
CA ASN A 146 4.77 19.88 26.25
C ASN A 146 5.25 18.44 26.13
N THR A 147 6.03 17.99 27.12
CA THR A 147 6.57 16.62 27.16
C THR A 147 5.53 15.58 27.56
N GLN A 148 4.29 15.98 27.86
CA GLN A 148 3.18 15.06 28.12
C GLN A 148 2.84 14.26 26.86
N ARG A 149 2.51 12.98 27.06
CA ARG A 149 2.35 11.99 25.99
C ARG A 149 1.35 12.38 24.89
N ASP A 150 0.29 13.11 25.23
CA ASP A 150 -0.72 13.56 24.25
C ASP A 150 -0.24 14.73 23.38
N TYR A 151 0.83 15.40 23.79
CA TYR A 151 1.42 16.55 23.09
C TYR A 151 2.68 16.19 22.29
N ILE A 152 3.28 15.03 22.59
CA ILE A 152 4.32 14.39 21.79
C ILE A 152 3.64 13.48 20.75
N ILE A 153 3.78 13.82 19.47
CA ILE A 153 2.97 13.28 18.37
C ILE A 153 3.80 12.33 17.50
N PRO A 154 3.60 11.00 17.57
CA PRO A 154 4.18 10.07 16.60
C PRO A 154 3.73 10.45 15.19
N SER A 155 4.67 10.71 14.30
CA SER A 155 4.35 11.16 12.96
C SER A 155 5.32 10.61 11.94
N ASP A 156 4.78 10.02 10.88
CA ASP A 156 5.59 9.54 9.76
C ASP A 156 5.94 10.67 8.76
N ILE A 157 5.50 11.92 9.01
CA ILE A 157 5.89 13.09 8.17
C ILE A 157 7.41 13.30 8.19
N TYR A 158 8.07 13.00 9.30
CA TYR A 158 9.53 13.03 9.40
C TYR A 158 10.23 12.17 8.35
N PHE A 159 9.60 11.06 7.97
CA PHE A 159 10.12 10.14 6.95
C PHE A 159 9.69 10.53 5.53
N SER A 160 8.81 11.52 5.35
CA SER A 160 8.45 12.09 4.05
C SER A 160 9.16 13.41 3.73
N ASP A 161 9.49 14.19 4.76
CA ASP A 161 10.20 15.47 4.66
C ASP A 161 11.72 15.20 4.69
N MET A 162 12.44 15.56 3.62
CA MET A 162 13.88 15.33 3.47
C MET A 162 14.72 16.61 3.61
N ASN A 163 14.07 17.76 3.72
CA ASN A 163 14.71 19.06 3.59
C ASN A 163 14.49 19.97 4.82
N GLY A 164 13.41 19.74 5.57
CA GLY A 164 13.05 20.47 6.78
C GLY A 164 13.95 20.13 7.95
N ASN A 165 14.27 21.14 8.74
CA ASN A 165 15.03 20.99 9.97
C ASN A 165 14.05 20.79 11.13
N TRP A 166 14.09 19.60 11.71
CA TRP A 166 13.22 19.16 12.81
C TRP A 166 13.81 19.42 14.20
N ASN A 167 14.94 20.13 14.30
CA ASN A 167 15.57 20.49 15.58
C ASN A 167 16.46 21.75 15.43
N MET A 168 15.89 22.84 14.91
CA MET A 168 16.60 24.06 14.56
C MET A 168 17.13 24.82 15.77
N ASP A 169 16.44 24.80 16.89
CA ASP A 169 16.88 25.43 18.14
C ASP A 169 17.79 24.51 18.99
N GLY A 170 17.96 23.26 18.55
CA GLY A 170 18.77 22.27 19.22
C GLY A 170 18.18 21.85 20.57
N ASP A 171 16.86 21.95 20.72
CA ASP A 171 16.16 21.58 21.93
C ASP A 171 15.68 20.10 21.90
N VAL A 172 14.73 19.73 22.77
CA VAL A 172 14.24 18.34 22.93
C VAL A 172 12.93 18.07 22.19
N PHE A 173 12.35 19.09 21.58
CA PHE A 173 11.06 19.07 20.94
C PHE A 173 11.27 19.14 19.43
N TYR A 174 11.05 18.01 18.77
CA TYR A 174 11.23 17.98 17.32
C TYR A 174 9.97 18.42 16.58
N GLY A 175 10.17 19.02 15.41
CA GLY A 175 9.11 19.43 14.49
C GLY A 175 8.12 20.42 15.08
N GLU A 176 8.58 21.38 15.87
CA GLU A 176 7.75 22.43 16.44
C GLU A 176 7.26 23.46 15.40
N GLU A 177 6.08 24.04 15.62
CA GLU A 177 5.55 25.08 14.74
C GLU A 177 6.36 26.39 14.77
N THR A 178 6.93 26.74 15.93
CA THR A 178 7.58 28.05 16.15
C THR A 178 9.07 27.97 16.50
N GLY A 179 9.60 26.78 16.81
CA GLY A 179 11.03 26.54 17.06
C GLY A 179 11.76 25.87 15.89
N ASP A 180 11.03 25.14 15.02
CA ASP A 180 11.60 24.36 13.92
C ASP A 180 11.17 24.86 12.54
N ASN A 181 11.81 24.29 11.51
CA ASN A 181 11.54 24.62 10.12
C ASN A 181 11.29 23.33 9.33
N ILE A 182 10.24 22.62 9.72
CA ILE A 182 9.71 21.51 8.92
C ILE A 182 8.87 22.08 7.78
N ASP A 183 8.79 21.34 6.68
CA ASP A 183 7.77 21.60 5.68
C ASP A 183 6.85 20.38 5.54
N PHE A 184 5.57 20.63 5.23
CA PHE A 184 4.59 19.56 5.02
C PHE A 184 4.63 19.01 3.58
N SER A 185 5.59 19.45 2.75
CA SER A 185 5.73 19.07 1.34
C SER A 185 6.51 17.76 1.25
N PRO A 186 5.85 16.64 0.91
CA PRO A 186 6.54 15.36 0.91
C PRO A 186 7.53 15.25 -0.26
N GLU A 187 8.75 14.80 0.01
CA GLU A 187 9.65 14.28 -1.02
C GLU A 187 9.36 12.80 -1.34
N LEU A 188 8.80 12.08 -0.37
CA LEU A 188 8.42 10.67 -0.46
C LEU A 188 7.01 10.46 0.10
N PHE A 189 6.25 9.55 -0.49
CA PHE A 189 4.95 9.15 0.02
C PHE A 189 5.08 7.97 0.97
N VAL A 190 4.76 8.22 2.24
CA VAL A 190 4.94 7.25 3.33
C VAL A 190 3.59 6.70 3.79
N GLY A 191 3.55 5.39 3.99
CA GLY A 191 2.51 4.70 4.76
C GLY A 191 3.14 3.69 5.71
N ARG A 192 2.40 3.26 6.73
CA ARG A 192 2.88 2.31 7.74
C ARG A 192 1.98 1.09 7.89
N LEU A 193 2.57 -0.08 8.19
CA LEU A 193 1.82 -1.24 8.67
C LEU A 193 2.13 -1.46 10.14
N LEU A 194 1.09 -1.46 10.99
CA LEU A 194 1.20 -1.85 12.38
C LEU A 194 1.25 -3.38 12.44
N CYS A 195 2.46 -3.95 12.44
CA CYS A 195 2.65 -5.40 12.41
C CYS A 195 3.94 -5.83 13.14
N THR A 196 3.91 -7.03 13.71
CA THR A 196 5.01 -7.69 14.41
C THR A 196 5.18 -9.16 14.00
N THR A 197 4.24 -9.70 13.20
CA THR A 197 4.24 -11.10 12.75
C THR A 197 4.09 -11.25 11.23
N ALA A 198 4.54 -12.39 10.70
CA ALA A 198 4.34 -12.72 9.28
C ALA A 198 2.86 -12.96 8.93
N GLU A 199 2.04 -13.40 9.89
CA GLU A 199 0.61 -13.65 9.68
C GLU A 199 -0.14 -12.33 9.44
N GLU A 200 0.12 -11.30 10.24
CA GLU A 200 -0.42 -9.94 10.04
C GLU A 200 -0.08 -9.38 8.65
N ILE A 201 1.16 -9.57 8.19
CA ILE A 201 1.60 -9.14 6.86
C ILE A 201 0.88 -9.92 5.76
N ASN A 202 0.68 -11.23 5.95
CA ASN A 202 -0.07 -12.05 5.01
C ASN A 202 -1.54 -11.63 4.95
N ASN A 203 -2.17 -11.36 6.10
CA ASN A 203 -3.55 -10.85 6.18
C ASN A 203 -3.69 -9.53 5.43
N TYR A 204 -2.78 -8.59 5.69
CA TYR A 204 -2.73 -7.31 4.99
C TYR A 204 -2.56 -7.48 3.47
N THR A 205 -1.55 -8.26 3.07
CA THR A 205 -1.21 -8.48 1.65
C THR A 205 -2.38 -9.13 0.91
N GLU A 206 -3.10 -10.05 1.54
CA GLU A 206 -4.29 -10.67 0.95
C GLU A 206 -5.40 -9.65 0.71
N LYS A 207 -5.70 -8.78 1.69
CA LYS A 207 -6.73 -7.74 1.53
C LYS A 207 -6.35 -6.72 0.45
N LEU A 208 -5.09 -6.28 0.42
CA LEU A 208 -4.58 -5.36 -0.59
C LEU A 208 -4.69 -5.94 -2.00
N LEU A 209 -4.18 -7.15 -2.21
CA LEU A 209 -4.23 -7.80 -3.52
C LEU A 209 -5.65 -8.05 -3.98
N ARG A 210 -6.56 -8.37 -3.05
CA ARG A 210 -7.97 -8.53 -3.36
C ARG A 210 -8.61 -7.23 -3.80
N TYR A 211 -8.37 -6.14 -3.06
CA TYR A 211 -8.87 -4.82 -3.42
C TYR A 211 -8.35 -4.38 -4.80
N GLU A 212 -7.05 -4.56 -5.08
CA GLU A 212 -6.44 -4.11 -6.34
C GLU A 212 -6.73 -5.02 -7.56
N ARG A 213 -6.98 -6.32 -7.36
CA ARG A 213 -7.03 -7.29 -8.48
C ARG A 213 -8.39 -7.95 -8.71
N ASN A 214 -9.21 -8.11 -7.67
CA ASN A 214 -10.52 -8.75 -7.79
C ASN A 214 -11.45 -8.37 -6.60
N PRO A 215 -11.78 -7.08 -6.46
CA PRO A 215 -12.63 -6.61 -5.35
C PRO A 215 -14.02 -7.23 -5.46
N GLY A 216 -14.61 -7.62 -4.33
CA GLY A 216 -15.95 -8.24 -4.29
C GLY A 216 -16.05 -9.60 -5.00
N ASN A 217 -14.91 -10.21 -5.35
CA ASN A 217 -14.83 -11.41 -6.19
C ASN A 217 -15.65 -11.27 -7.49
N GLY A 218 -15.50 -10.14 -8.18
CA GLY A 218 -16.24 -9.79 -9.40
C GLY A 218 -17.53 -9.00 -9.15
N ASN A 219 -18.02 -8.92 -7.91
CA ASN A 219 -19.15 -8.07 -7.56
C ASN A 219 -18.67 -6.70 -7.06
N TYR A 220 -18.44 -5.78 -8.00
CA TYR A 220 -17.86 -4.47 -7.72
C TYR A 220 -18.83 -3.44 -7.15
N ALA A 221 -20.14 -3.72 -7.11
CA ALA A 221 -21.17 -2.73 -6.76
C ALA A 221 -20.94 -2.06 -5.39
N TYR A 222 -20.31 -2.78 -4.46
CA TYR A 222 -19.98 -2.29 -3.13
C TYR A 222 -19.02 -1.07 -3.15
N LEU A 223 -18.20 -0.93 -4.19
CA LEU A 223 -17.24 0.18 -4.31
C LEU A 223 -17.93 1.55 -4.46
N LYS A 224 -19.20 1.59 -4.88
CA LYS A 224 -20.01 2.81 -4.96
C LYS A 224 -20.80 3.09 -3.67
N LYS A 225 -20.52 2.35 -2.59
CA LYS A 225 -21.23 2.49 -1.31
C LYS A 225 -20.33 3.03 -0.20
N GLY A 226 -20.80 4.06 0.49
CA GLY A 226 -20.17 4.62 1.70
C GLY A 226 -21.04 4.49 2.95
N PHE A 227 -20.46 4.07 4.07
CA PHE A 227 -21.12 4.08 5.38
C PHE A 227 -20.42 5.07 6.31
N TYR A 228 -21.23 5.87 7.02
CA TYR A 228 -20.79 6.96 7.85
C TYR A 228 -21.45 6.89 9.24
N THR A 229 -20.73 7.31 10.27
CA THR A 229 -21.32 7.58 11.61
C THR A 229 -20.98 9.01 12.04
N GLU A 230 -21.89 9.64 12.78
CA GLU A 230 -21.68 10.90 13.46
C GLU A 230 -22.35 10.90 14.84
N SER A 231 -21.61 11.29 15.88
CA SER A 231 -22.11 11.44 17.25
C SER A 231 -21.63 12.74 17.89
N ASP A 232 -22.29 13.12 18.99
CA ASP A 232 -21.86 14.24 19.83
C ASP A 232 -21.67 15.54 19.01
N ILE A 233 -20.87 16.48 19.48
CA ILE A 233 -20.60 17.74 18.76
C ILE A 233 -20.20 17.58 17.28
N LEU A 234 -19.62 16.44 16.85
CA LEU A 234 -19.28 16.19 15.44
C LEU A 234 -20.53 16.02 14.57
N MET A 235 -21.61 15.46 15.12
CA MET A 235 -22.93 15.43 14.46
C MET A 235 -23.51 16.85 14.33
N TYR A 236 -23.41 17.68 15.37
CA TYR A 236 -23.90 19.06 15.32
C TYR A 236 -23.21 19.87 14.21
N LEU A 237 -21.91 19.65 14.01
CA LEU A 237 -21.12 20.28 12.95
C LEU A 237 -21.43 19.72 11.55
N GLY A 238 -22.03 18.53 11.46
CA GLY A 238 -22.33 17.87 10.19
C GLY A 238 -21.12 17.24 9.52
N ASP A 239 -20.07 16.92 10.29
CA ASP A 239 -18.78 16.46 9.75
C ASP A 239 -18.96 15.26 8.80
N ALA A 240 -19.74 14.24 9.18
CA ALA A 240 -19.94 13.07 8.33
C ALA A 240 -20.74 13.40 7.07
N SER A 241 -21.72 14.29 7.18
CA SER A 241 -22.55 14.77 6.08
C SER A 241 -21.73 15.55 5.05
N ASP A 242 -20.77 16.37 5.48
CA ASP A 242 -19.89 17.12 4.59
C ASP A 242 -18.93 16.21 3.81
N ILE A 243 -18.37 15.19 4.47
CA ILE A 243 -17.57 14.16 3.78
C ILE A 243 -18.42 13.35 2.80
N ALA A 244 -19.62 12.95 3.20
CA ALA A 244 -20.56 12.24 2.35
C ALA A 244 -20.91 13.04 1.08
N ASN A 245 -21.15 14.35 1.23
CA ASN A 245 -21.40 15.26 0.11
C ASN A 245 -20.16 15.43 -0.79
N SER A 246 -18.95 15.44 -0.25
CA SER A 246 -17.70 15.49 -1.03
C SER A 246 -17.52 14.25 -1.91
N PHE A 247 -18.02 13.09 -1.48
CA PHE A 247 -17.98 11.84 -2.24
C PHE A 247 -19.22 11.57 -3.10
N LYS A 248 -20.23 12.45 -3.16
CA LYS A 248 -21.56 12.13 -3.76
C LYS A 248 -21.53 11.60 -5.19
N ASP A 249 -20.57 12.03 -5.99
CA ASP A 249 -20.44 11.61 -7.39
C ASP A 249 -19.70 10.26 -7.53
N ILE A 250 -18.96 9.85 -6.49
CA ILE A 250 -18.19 8.61 -6.44
C ILE A 250 -18.95 7.52 -5.67
N LEU A 251 -19.49 7.83 -4.50
CA LEU A 251 -20.24 6.93 -3.65
C LEU A 251 -21.73 7.24 -3.82
N THR A 252 -22.35 6.62 -4.83
CA THR A 252 -23.74 6.87 -5.22
C THR A 252 -24.77 6.31 -4.24
N THR A 253 -24.36 5.45 -3.32
CA THR A 253 -25.21 4.95 -2.22
C THR A 253 -24.51 5.23 -0.91
N GLN A 254 -25.15 6.01 -0.05
CA GLN A 254 -24.55 6.45 1.20
C GLN A 254 -25.52 6.22 2.35
N THR A 255 -24.99 5.82 3.50
CA THR A 255 -25.77 5.62 4.72
C THR A 255 -25.05 6.32 5.86
N ILE A 256 -25.73 7.25 6.51
CA ILE A 256 -25.22 8.00 7.66
C ILE A 256 -26.04 7.58 8.87
N PHE A 257 -25.36 7.06 9.89
CA PHE A 257 -25.95 6.83 11.21
C PHE A 257 -25.58 8.01 12.11
N SER A 258 -26.57 8.86 12.36
CA SER A 258 -26.44 10.01 13.27
C SER A 258 -27.00 9.66 14.64
N GLU A 259 -26.35 10.16 15.69
CA GLU A 259 -26.86 10.04 17.06
C GLU A 259 -28.31 10.57 17.17
N ALA A 260 -29.18 9.80 17.82
CA ALA A 260 -30.58 10.13 17.95
C ALA A 260 -31.03 10.11 19.42
N PRO A 261 -31.89 11.06 19.83
CA PRO A 261 -32.64 12.01 18.98
C PRO A 261 -31.87 13.28 18.58
N SER A 262 -30.81 13.63 19.28
CA SER A 262 -29.95 14.79 19.02
C SER A 262 -28.55 14.52 19.57
N TYR A 263 -27.58 15.31 19.10
CA TYR A 263 -26.17 15.24 19.46
C TYR A 263 -25.85 15.48 20.95
N ASP A 264 -26.78 16.07 21.69
CA ASP A 264 -26.65 16.49 23.09
C ASP A 264 -27.70 15.82 23.99
N SER A 265 -28.38 14.79 23.49
CA SER A 265 -29.43 14.12 24.23
C SER A 265 -28.88 13.47 25.50
N GLU A 266 -29.53 13.68 26.64
CA GLU A 266 -29.13 13.01 27.89
C GLU A 266 -29.33 11.49 27.86
N ASN A 267 -30.13 10.96 26.90
CA ASN A 267 -30.45 9.54 26.79
C ASN A 267 -30.57 9.12 25.30
N PRO A 268 -29.47 9.10 24.53
CA PRO A 268 -29.52 8.75 23.11
C PRO A 268 -29.75 7.25 22.93
N PHE A 269 -30.60 6.90 21.97
CA PHE A 269 -31.00 5.51 21.74
C PHE A 269 -30.35 4.87 20.50
N PHE A 270 -29.80 5.66 19.58
CA PHE A 270 -29.21 5.18 18.33
C PHE A 270 -28.02 6.04 17.91
N PRO A 271 -27.03 5.50 17.17
CA PRO A 271 -26.77 4.08 16.91
C PRO A 271 -26.03 3.39 18.06
N THR A 272 -26.03 2.06 18.09
CA THR A 272 -25.13 1.25 18.92
C THR A 272 -23.97 0.74 18.07
N GLY A 273 -22.84 0.36 18.69
CA GLY A 273 -21.69 -0.18 17.96
C GLY A 273 -22.03 -1.47 17.21
N THR A 274 -22.88 -2.32 17.79
CA THR A 274 -23.41 -3.52 17.12
C THR A 274 -24.18 -3.16 15.85
N GLN A 275 -25.07 -2.17 15.91
CA GLN A 275 -25.84 -1.72 14.74
C GLN A 275 -24.92 -1.19 13.63
N CYS A 276 -23.84 -0.49 13.99
CA CYS A 276 -22.85 -0.04 13.00
C CYS A 276 -22.14 -1.21 12.33
N ILE A 277 -21.71 -2.24 13.08
CA ILE A 277 -21.08 -3.44 12.50
C ILE A 277 -22.06 -4.21 11.61
N ASP A 278 -23.31 -4.38 12.05
CA ASP A 278 -24.37 -5.05 11.28
C ASP A 278 -24.64 -4.30 9.97
N GLU A 279 -24.68 -2.97 10.00
CA GLU A 279 -24.84 -2.17 8.79
C GLU A 279 -23.61 -2.28 7.88
N MET A 280 -22.39 -2.12 8.39
CA MET A 280 -21.17 -2.26 7.59
C MET A 280 -21.04 -3.62 6.89
N ASN A 281 -21.71 -4.66 7.41
CA ASN A 281 -21.81 -5.98 6.79
C ASN A 281 -22.66 -6.01 5.50
N ASN A 282 -23.39 -4.95 5.17
CA ASN A 282 -24.15 -4.77 3.91
C ASN A 282 -23.29 -4.37 2.69
N ARG A 283 -21.98 -4.66 2.77
CA ARG A 283 -20.97 -4.54 1.71
C ARG A 283 -20.78 -3.09 1.28
N TYR A 284 -19.99 -2.33 2.03
CA TYR A 284 -19.56 -0.98 1.67
C TYR A 284 -18.10 -0.96 1.24
N GLY A 285 -17.77 -0.08 0.30
CA GLY A 285 -16.40 0.14 -0.18
C GLY A 285 -15.65 1.20 0.61
N PHE A 286 -16.38 2.04 1.34
CA PHE A 286 -15.84 3.13 2.15
C PHE A 286 -16.52 3.22 3.52
N PHE A 287 -15.72 3.49 4.55
CA PHE A 287 -16.17 3.75 5.92
C PHE A 287 -15.62 5.07 6.43
N CYS A 288 -16.47 5.84 7.11
CA CYS A 288 -16.06 7.05 7.80
C CYS A 288 -16.73 7.14 9.17
N TRP A 289 -15.94 7.31 10.22
CA TRP A 289 -16.45 7.30 11.60
C TRP A 289 -16.12 8.62 12.27
N ASN A 290 -17.13 9.44 12.55
CA ASN A 290 -17.00 10.72 13.22
C ASN A 290 -17.59 10.61 14.63
N GLY A 291 -16.70 10.65 15.63
CA GLY A 291 -17.06 10.62 17.04
C GLY A 291 -15.81 10.76 17.89
N HIS A 292 -15.96 10.79 19.21
CA HIS A 292 -14.80 10.72 20.10
C HIS A 292 -14.03 9.41 19.90
N GLY A 293 -12.70 9.47 19.96
CA GLY A 293 -11.84 8.34 19.63
C GLY A 293 -10.82 8.05 20.72
N GLN A 294 -10.43 6.79 20.78
CA GLN A 294 -9.27 6.29 21.51
C GLN A 294 -8.71 5.07 20.75
N PRO A 295 -7.50 4.57 21.06
CA PRO A 295 -6.90 3.47 20.29
C PRO A 295 -7.87 2.31 20.02
N GLY A 296 -8.57 1.86 21.06
CA GLY A 296 -9.43 0.70 21.00
C GLY A 296 -10.84 0.91 20.43
N GLY A 297 -11.28 2.14 20.13
CA GLY A 297 -12.65 2.36 19.65
C GLY A 297 -13.01 3.80 19.28
N VAL A 298 -14.06 3.94 18.49
CA VAL A 298 -14.68 5.21 18.10
C VAL A 298 -16.13 5.25 18.58
N CYS A 299 -16.46 6.30 19.33
CA CYS A 299 -17.79 6.56 19.85
C CYS A 299 -18.78 6.73 18.70
N VAL A 300 -19.96 6.13 18.85
CA VAL A 300 -21.08 6.27 17.93
C VAL A 300 -22.33 6.82 18.61
N LYS A 301 -22.37 6.82 19.95
CA LYS A 301 -23.26 7.66 20.74
C LYS A 301 -22.81 7.79 22.20
N SER A 302 -23.22 8.86 22.87
CA SER A 302 -23.01 9.03 24.31
C SER A 302 -23.97 10.02 24.98
N ASP A 303 -24.16 9.90 26.29
CA ASP A 303 -25.08 10.77 27.02
C ASP A 303 -24.56 12.23 27.02
N GLY A 304 -25.39 13.15 26.54
CA GLY A 304 -25.28 14.59 26.79
C GLY A 304 -24.03 15.26 26.23
N ASP A 305 -23.59 14.87 25.02
CA ASP A 305 -22.35 15.32 24.36
C ASP A 305 -21.10 14.87 25.14
N ALA A 306 -20.74 13.59 24.98
CA ALA A 306 -19.57 12.95 25.58
C ALA A 306 -19.51 12.90 27.12
N LYS A 307 -20.63 13.06 27.86
CA LYS A 307 -20.61 13.06 29.34
C LYS A 307 -20.57 11.67 29.97
N GLY A 308 -20.98 10.62 29.26
CA GLY A 308 -20.97 9.25 29.79
C GLY A 308 -21.64 8.23 28.88
N ASN A 309 -21.69 6.97 29.32
CA ASN A 309 -22.45 5.91 28.66
C ASN A 309 -22.09 5.71 27.17
N TRP A 310 -20.80 5.70 26.86
CA TRP A 310 -20.30 5.67 25.49
C TRP A 310 -20.52 4.30 24.82
N TYR A 311 -21.11 4.30 23.63
CA TYR A 311 -21.20 3.13 22.74
C TYR A 311 -20.24 3.32 21.57
N ALA A 312 -19.63 2.26 21.07
CA ALA A 312 -18.54 2.40 20.11
C ALA A 312 -18.40 1.22 19.14
N ILE A 313 -17.86 1.54 17.96
CA ILE A 313 -17.19 0.55 17.12
C ILE A 313 -15.82 0.30 17.75
N LEU A 314 -15.53 -0.96 18.06
CA LEU A 314 -14.30 -1.37 18.75
C LEU A 314 -13.31 -2.00 17.79
N ALA A 315 -12.02 -1.94 18.13
CA ALA A 315 -10.97 -2.67 17.43
C ALA A 315 -11.22 -4.19 17.48
N TYR A 316 -11.59 -4.73 18.64
CA TYR A 316 -11.95 -6.13 18.82
C TYR A 316 -13.14 -6.28 19.75
N LYS A 317 -14.04 -7.22 19.44
CA LYS A 317 -15.17 -7.55 20.32
C LYS A 317 -14.67 -8.08 21.66
N GLY A 318 -15.40 -7.78 22.72
CA GLY A 318 -15.05 -8.22 24.07
C GLY A 318 -13.93 -7.41 24.74
N TYR A 319 -13.40 -6.39 24.05
CA TYR A 319 -12.46 -5.41 24.61
C TYR A 319 -13.10 -4.01 24.57
N PRO A 320 -14.07 -3.72 25.46
CA PRO A 320 -14.85 -2.48 25.40
C PRO A 320 -14.08 -1.25 25.89
N TYR A 321 -12.98 -1.44 26.63
CA TYR A 321 -12.23 -0.36 27.26
C TYR A 321 -13.13 0.44 28.22
N ASN A 322 -13.31 1.74 27.99
CA ASN A 322 -14.23 2.62 28.72
C ASN A 322 -15.64 2.68 28.11
N HIS A 323 -15.90 1.97 27.01
CA HIS A 323 -17.21 1.92 26.37
C HIS A 323 -18.12 0.85 26.99
N ASN A 324 -19.40 0.93 26.67
CA ASN A 324 -20.35 -0.11 27.01
C ASN A 324 -20.00 -1.43 26.33
N SER A 325 -20.26 -2.53 27.05
CA SER A 325 -20.14 -3.86 26.48
C SER A 325 -21.34 -4.15 25.58
N GLU A 326 -21.07 -4.52 24.34
CA GLU A 326 -22.08 -4.93 23.38
C GLU A 326 -21.70 -6.28 22.75
N LYS A 327 -22.66 -6.91 22.09
CA LYS A 327 -22.41 -8.15 21.34
C LYS A 327 -22.02 -7.78 19.91
N ASN A 328 -20.84 -8.20 19.46
CA ASN A 328 -20.38 -8.03 18.07
C ASN A 328 -20.16 -6.58 17.61
N ASN A 329 -19.76 -5.66 18.49
CA ASN A 329 -19.39 -4.28 18.10
C ASN A 329 -17.91 -4.12 17.68
N GLY A 330 -17.18 -5.22 17.50
CA GLY A 330 -15.78 -5.22 17.07
C GLY A 330 -15.61 -5.29 15.55
N LEU A 331 -14.55 -4.67 15.01
CA LEU A 331 -14.18 -4.79 13.60
C LEU A 331 -13.91 -6.25 13.18
N ASP A 332 -13.49 -7.10 14.12
CA ASP A 332 -13.33 -8.55 13.91
C ASP A 332 -14.64 -9.31 13.66
N CYS A 333 -15.79 -8.65 13.79
CA CYS A 333 -17.09 -9.15 13.36
C CYS A 333 -17.49 -8.75 11.93
N LEU A 334 -16.65 -7.98 11.22
CA LEU A 334 -16.89 -7.69 9.81
C LEU A 334 -16.73 -8.97 8.97
N THR A 335 -17.69 -9.22 8.10
CA THR A 335 -17.76 -10.39 7.20
C THR A 335 -17.27 -10.04 5.79
N ASN A 336 -16.54 -8.93 5.64
CA ASN A 336 -16.21 -8.30 4.37
C ASN A 336 -14.90 -8.83 3.77
N PHE A 337 -14.52 -10.09 4.03
CA PHE A 337 -13.30 -10.70 3.50
C PHE A 337 -13.13 -10.56 1.99
N TYR A 338 -14.20 -10.74 1.22
CA TYR A 338 -14.19 -10.55 -0.24
C TYR A 338 -14.44 -9.10 -0.66
N TYR A 339 -14.84 -8.23 0.26
CA TYR A 339 -15.27 -6.85 0.04
C TYR A 339 -14.46 -5.87 0.91
N PRO A 340 -13.12 -5.85 0.78
CA PRO A 340 -12.28 -4.97 1.59
C PRO A 340 -12.64 -3.50 1.36
N ALA A 341 -12.74 -2.72 2.45
CA ALA A 341 -13.11 -1.30 2.40
C ALA A 341 -11.93 -0.38 2.70
N ILE A 342 -12.02 0.89 2.28
CA ILE A 342 -11.13 1.95 2.78
C ILE A 342 -11.82 2.63 3.97
N ALA A 343 -11.08 2.95 5.02
CA ALA A 343 -11.61 3.67 6.17
C ALA A 343 -10.83 4.97 6.43
N PHE A 344 -11.55 6.04 6.77
CA PHE A 344 -10.97 7.31 7.19
C PHE A 344 -11.80 7.89 8.35
N SER A 345 -11.16 8.12 9.49
CA SER A 345 -11.80 8.76 10.63
C SER A 345 -10.94 9.93 11.15
N PRO A 346 -11.55 11.10 11.41
CA PRO A 346 -10.87 12.23 12.05
C PRO A 346 -10.82 12.09 13.58
N SER A 347 -11.34 10.99 14.14
CA SER A 347 -11.38 10.75 15.58
C SER A 347 -9.98 10.65 16.20
N CYS A 348 -9.93 10.93 17.50
CA CYS A 348 -8.69 10.97 18.27
C CYS A 348 -8.02 9.58 18.35
N THR A 349 -6.70 9.55 18.15
CA THR A 349 -5.81 8.43 18.54
C THR A 349 -6.24 7.03 18.05
N LEU A 350 -6.83 6.91 16.86
CA LEU A 350 -7.23 5.60 16.31
C LEU A 350 -6.07 4.80 15.68
N ALA A 351 -4.95 5.46 15.39
CA ALA A 351 -3.74 4.88 14.82
C ALA A 351 -2.48 5.29 15.60
N PRO A 352 -2.36 4.96 16.89
CA PRO A 352 -1.11 5.17 17.63
C PRO A 352 -0.01 4.33 16.99
N LEU A 353 1.10 4.98 16.63
CA LEU A 353 2.25 4.32 16.01
C LEU A 353 3.22 3.74 17.06
N ASP A 354 3.10 4.24 18.29
CA ASP A 354 3.96 3.96 19.43
C ASP A 354 3.27 3.17 20.53
N ASP A 355 4.01 2.84 21.58
CA ASP A 355 3.44 2.34 22.82
C ASP A 355 2.66 3.46 23.51
N TYR A 356 1.41 3.64 23.10
CA TYR A 356 0.50 4.57 23.76
C TYR A 356 0.27 4.20 25.24
N ASN A 357 0.79 3.06 25.74
CA ASN A 357 0.14 2.29 26.79
C ASN A 357 0.94 1.72 27.99
N LEU A 358 2.00 2.35 28.51
CA LEU A 358 2.65 1.86 29.77
C LEU A 358 2.40 2.68 31.06
N THR A 359 1.75 3.86 31.05
CA THR A 359 1.51 4.61 32.31
C THR A 359 0.22 5.45 32.34
N ASN A 360 -0.06 6.26 31.33
CA ASN A 360 -1.29 7.08 31.29
C ASN A 360 -2.54 6.26 30.97
N SER A 361 -2.37 5.22 30.15
CA SER A 361 -3.40 4.23 29.88
C SER A 361 -3.92 3.54 31.13
N ILE A 362 -3.04 3.22 32.09
CA ILE A 362 -3.40 2.65 33.38
C ILE A 362 -4.20 3.66 34.22
N ASN A 363 -3.85 4.95 34.15
CA ASN A 363 -4.59 6.03 34.83
C ASN A 363 -6.00 6.26 34.24
N TYR A 364 -6.23 5.90 32.97
CA TYR A 364 -7.54 5.93 32.29
C TYR A 364 -8.18 4.53 32.12
N GLY A 365 -7.57 3.45 32.66
CA GLY A 365 -8.09 2.08 32.62
C GLY A 365 -7.89 1.27 31.32
N TYR A 366 -7.08 1.75 30.37
CA TYR A 366 -6.85 1.12 29.07
C TYR A 366 -5.79 0.01 29.09
N LYS A 367 -6.16 -1.20 28.65
CA LYS A 367 -5.25 -2.26 28.21
C LYS A 367 -5.25 -2.33 26.67
N ASN A 368 -4.63 -1.35 26.01
CA ASN A 368 -4.62 -1.22 24.56
C ASN A 368 -3.60 -2.17 23.94
N ASP A 369 -3.98 -3.44 23.82
CA ASP A 369 -3.24 -4.41 23.01
C ASP A 369 -3.50 -4.19 21.51
N PHE A 370 -4.57 -3.46 21.17
CA PHE A 370 -5.05 -3.30 19.80
C PHE A 370 -5.56 -1.88 19.53
N SER A 371 -5.25 -1.36 18.34
CA SER A 371 -5.84 -0.12 17.83
C SER A 371 -6.83 -0.38 16.69
N ILE A 372 -7.71 0.58 16.40
CA ILE A 372 -8.60 0.55 15.22
C ILE A 372 -7.77 0.42 13.94
N GLY A 373 -6.70 1.21 13.79
CA GLY A 373 -5.82 1.13 12.63
C GLY A 373 -5.16 -0.23 12.45
N TYR A 374 -4.70 -0.85 13.55
CA TYR A 374 -4.16 -2.22 13.55
C TYR A 374 -5.24 -3.24 13.14
N SER A 375 -6.37 -3.27 13.87
CA SER A 375 -7.42 -4.25 13.64
C SER A 375 -7.94 -4.21 12.21
N PHE A 376 -8.22 -3.00 11.69
CA PHE A 376 -8.75 -2.82 10.35
C PHE A 376 -7.80 -3.28 9.24
N THR A 377 -6.49 -3.10 9.42
CA THR A 377 -5.49 -3.32 8.34
C THR A 377 -4.71 -4.62 8.46
N THR A 378 -4.27 -5.03 9.64
CA THR A 378 -3.40 -6.19 9.85
C THR A 378 -4.01 -7.25 10.76
N GLY A 379 -4.97 -6.88 11.61
CA GLY A 379 -5.55 -7.73 12.66
C GLY A 379 -6.36 -8.95 12.19
N GLY A 380 -6.62 -9.08 10.89
CA GLY A 380 -7.28 -10.24 10.30
C GLY A 380 -7.64 -10.05 8.83
N LEU A 381 -8.39 -11.02 8.29
CA LEU A 381 -8.86 -11.03 6.90
C LEU A 381 -10.12 -10.18 6.66
N TYR A 382 -10.55 -9.41 7.66
CA TYR A 382 -11.65 -8.44 7.60
C TYR A 382 -11.12 -6.99 7.50
N GLY A 383 -11.99 -6.00 7.34
CA GLY A 383 -11.60 -4.58 7.25
C GLY A 383 -11.11 -4.24 5.85
N GLY A 384 -9.89 -3.71 5.71
CA GLY A 384 -9.33 -3.43 4.38
C GLY A 384 -7.90 -2.91 4.36
N PRO A 385 -7.41 -2.46 3.18
CA PRO A 385 -5.98 -2.22 2.96
C PRO A 385 -5.49 -0.83 3.39
N ILE A 386 -6.40 0.07 3.78
CA ILE A 386 -6.09 1.46 4.12
C ILE A 386 -6.95 1.91 5.28
N PHE A 387 -6.28 2.47 6.28
CA PHE A 387 -6.88 3.29 7.31
C PHE A 387 -6.14 4.63 7.39
N LEU A 388 -6.86 5.72 7.22
CA LEU A 388 -6.39 7.07 7.55
C LEU A 388 -6.92 7.41 8.95
N GLY A 389 -6.02 7.73 9.87
CA GLY A 389 -6.40 8.02 11.25
C GLY A 389 -5.30 8.72 12.03
N ASN A 390 -5.68 9.26 13.18
CA ASN A 390 -4.79 10.07 13.99
C ASN A 390 -3.99 9.24 15.00
N SER A 391 -2.71 9.58 15.19
CA SER A 391 -1.83 8.97 16.20
C SER A 391 -2.01 9.55 17.60
N ARG A 392 -2.65 10.72 17.68
CA ARG A 392 -2.94 11.50 18.90
C ARG A 392 -4.29 12.20 18.78
N PRO A 393 -4.76 12.89 19.84
CA PRO A 393 -5.97 13.70 19.76
C PRO A 393 -5.87 14.77 18.66
N SER A 394 -6.91 14.85 17.84
CA SER A 394 -7.05 15.84 16.77
C SER A 394 -8.13 16.85 17.15
N GLY A 395 -7.96 18.11 16.75
CA GLY A 395 -8.93 19.17 17.00
C GLY A 395 -10.26 18.93 16.28
N ILE A 396 -11.37 19.14 16.99
CA ILE A 396 -12.71 19.14 16.41
C ILE A 396 -12.79 20.22 15.31
N GLY A 397 -13.43 19.91 14.19
CA GLY A 397 -13.44 20.75 12.98
C GLY A 397 -12.16 20.67 12.16
N SER A 398 -10.99 20.92 12.78
CA SER A 398 -9.69 20.86 12.09
C SER A 398 -9.40 19.50 11.46
N GLY A 399 -9.63 18.41 12.19
CA GLY A 399 -9.51 17.04 11.64
C GLY A 399 -10.48 16.78 10.47
N ALA A 400 -11.71 17.29 10.56
CA ALA A 400 -12.72 17.15 9.51
C ALA A 400 -12.36 17.94 8.24
N TRP A 401 -11.85 19.17 8.36
CA TRP A 401 -11.38 19.95 7.20
C TRP A 401 -10.18 19.30 6.50
N LEU A 402 -9.25 18.72 7.26
CA LEU A 402 -8.14 17.98 6.69
C LEU A 402 -8.62 16.71 5.97
N GLN A 403 -9.62 16.03 6.53
CA GLN A 403 -10.29 14.89 5.91
C GLN A 403 -11.00 15.27 4.61
N GLU A 404 -11.80 16.34 4.61
CA GLU A 404 -12.50 16.85 3.42
C GLU A 404 -11.50 17.21 2.31
N SER A 405 -10.42 17.92 2.67
CA SER A 405 -9.35 18.27 1.74
C SER A 405 -8.68 17.03 1.12
N THR A 406 -8.39 16.01 1.93
CA THR A 406 -7.85 14.73 1.44
C THR A 406 -8.83 14.04 0.49
N VAL A 407 -10.12 13.97 0.84
CA VAL A 407 -11.18 13.39 0.00
C VAL A 407 -11.26 14.11 -1.34
N ASN A 408 -11.18 15.43 -1.36
CA ASN A 408 -11.18 16.21 -2.60
C ASN A 408 -10.00 15.89 -3.54
N TYR A 409 -8.84 15.45 -3.02
CA TYR A 409 -7.74 14.95 -3.84
C TYR A 409 -7.95 13.48 -4.26
N ILE A 410 -8.57 12.64 -3.43
CA ILE A 410 -8.99 11.30 -3.84
C ILE A 410 -9.95 11.38 -5.03
N CYS A 411 -10.90 12.32 -5.02
CA CYS A 411 -11.83 12.57 -6.12
C CYS A 411 -11.14 13.03 -7.42
N LYS A 412 -9.87 13.44 -7.36
CA LYS A 412 -9.02 13.78 -8.51
C LYS A 412 -8.11 12.63 -8.95
N ASN A 413 -8.33 11.43 -8.42
CA ASN A 413 -7.60 10.19 -8.72
C ASN A 413 -6.12 10.19 -8.32
N TYR A 414 -5.73 11.00 -7.33
CA TYR A 414 -4.43 10.85 -6.69
C TYR A 414 -4.42 9.57 -5.84
N SER A 415 -3.24 8.97 -5.64
CA SER A 415 -3.10 7.91 -4.64
C SER A 415 -3.46 8.45 -3.25
N ILE A 416 -3.74 7.56 -2.30
CA ILE A 416 -4.21 7.97 -0.98
C ILE A 416 -3.12 8.71 -0.21
N ALA A 417 -1.86 8.29 -0.31
CA ALA A 417 -0.75 9.01 0.32
C ALA A 417 -0.52 10.39 -0.32
N GLU A 418 -0.61 10.49 -1.66
CA GLU A 418 -0.56 11.78 -2.36
C GLU A 418 -1.66 12.71 -1.89
N SER A 419 -2.89 12.21 -1.82
CA SER A 419 -4.06 12.97 -1.38
C SER A 419 -3.91 13.50 0.04
N MET A 420 -3.51 12.62 0.98
CA MET A 420 -3.25 13.01 2.37
C MET A 420 -2.13 14.05 2.45
N SER A 421 -1.02 13.84 1.74
CA SER A 421 0.14 14.73 1.85
C SER A 421 -0.13 16.10 1.23
N LEU A 422 -0.76 16.16 0.06
CA LEU A 422 -1.18 17.41 -0.57
C LEU A 422 -2.16 18.18 0.31
N SER A 423 -3.10 17.50 0.98
CA SER A 423 -4.03 18.14 1.91
C SER A 423 -3.30 18.86 3.05
N LYS A 424 -2.23 18.27 3.62
CA LYS A 424 -1.45 18.89 4.69
C LYS A 424 -0.70 20.14 4.22
N VAL A 425 -0.26 20.16 2.96
CA VAL A 425 0.38 21.33 2.34
C VAL A 425 -0.61 22.47 2.15
N VAL A 426 -1.76 22.20 1.53
CA VAL A 426 -2.66 23.26 1.06
C VAL A 426 -3.70 23.71 2.09
N ASN A 427 -4.04 22.86 3.05
CA ASN A 427 -5.06 23.17 4.04
C ASN A 427 -4.48 24.06 5.14
N ASN A 428 -4.66 25.38 5.00
CA ASN A 428 -4.24 26.36 5.99
C ASN A 428 -5.27 26.58 7.12
N SER A 429 -6.46 25.99 7.01
CA SER A 429 -7.50 26.07 8.04
C SER A 429 -7.30 25.06 9.16
N SER A 430 -6.61 23.95 8.88
CA SER A 430 -6.31 22.90 9.86
C SER A 430 -5.13 23.28 10.73
N ALA A 431 -5.22 22.99 12.02
CA ALA A 431 -4.15 23.25 12.97
C ALA A 431 -2.89 22.45 12.62
N TYR A 432 -1.73 23.05 12.87
CA TYR A 432 -0.41 22.45 12.63
C TYR A 432 -0.28 21.04 13.25
N LYS A 433 -0.66 20.91 14.52
CA LYS A 433 -0.61 19.63 15.24
C LYS A 433 -1.44 18.53 14.57
N ASP A 434 -2.60 18.87 14.02
CA ASP A 434 -3.53 17.88 13.47
C ASP A 434 -2.97 17.29 12.16
N LYS A 435 -2.22 18.11 11.40
CA LYS A 435 -1.43 17.64 10.25
C LYS A 435 -0.39 16.58 10.68
N LEU A 436 0.29 16.79 11.82
CA LEU A 436 1.24 15.82 12.38
C LEU A 436 0.54 14.52 12.82
N THR A 437 -0.66 14.63 13.41
CA THR A 437 -1.38 13.46 13.95
C THR A 437 -1.92 12.52 12.88
N LEU A 438 -2.35 13.04 11.71
CA LEU A 438 -2.95 12.22 10.67
C LEU A 438 -1.89 11.35 9.99
N ASN A 439 -2.05 10.04 10.01
CA ASN A 439 -1.13 9.09 9.38
C ASN A 439 -1.87 8.11 8.46
N LEU A 440 -1.13 7.59 7.48
CA LEU A 440 -1.61 6.53 6.60
C LEU A 440 -1.16 5.17 7.11
N ILE A 441 -2.13 4.35 7.53
CA ILE A 441 -1.90 2.94 7.82
C ILE A 441 -2.27 2.12 6.57
N GLY A 442 -1.26 1.63 5.86
CA GLY A 442 -1.42 0.89 4.62
C GLY A 442 -0.46 1.32 3.50
N CYS A 443 -0.76 0.89 2.28
CA CYS A 443 0.11 1.02 1.12
C CYS A 443 0.04 2.46 0.56
N PRO A 444 1.16 3.21 0.50
CA PRO A 444 1.15 4.59 0.03
C PRO A 444 0.81 4.73 -1.46
N GLU A 445 1.07 3.69 -2.26
CA GLU A 445 0.83 3.69 -3.70
C GLU A 445 -0.64 3.41 -4.08
N LEU A 446 -1.50 2.98 -3.14
CA LEU A 446 -2.86 2.57 -3.48
C LEU A 446 -3.70 3.77 -3.94
N GLU A 447 -4.40 3.60 -5.08
CA GLU A 447 -5.49 4.46 -5.53
C GLU A 447 -6.83 3.87 -5.10
N MET A 448 -7.74 4.71 -4.60
CA MET A 448 -9.12 4.30 -4.32
C MET A 448 -9.89 4.10 -5.63
N TRP A 449 -10.73 3.07 -5.70
CA TRP A 449 -11.71 2.95 -6.78
C TRP A 449 -12.71 4.10 -6.70
N THR A 450 -12.82 4.90 -7.76
CA THR A 450 -13.79 6.01 -7.84
C THR A 450 -15.01 5.68 -8.71
N ASP A 451 -14.96 4.54 -9.40
CA ASP A 451 -16.08 4.00 -10.16
C ASP A 451 -16.10 2.47 -10.14
N ILE A 452 -17.16 1.88 -10.72
CA ILE A 452 -17.18 0.44 -11.00
C ILE A 452 -16.02 0.12 -11.96
N PRO A 453 -15.10 -0.80 -11.58
CA PRO A 453 -13.95 -1.12 -12.42
C PRO A 453 -14.37 -1.66 -13.78
N PHE A 454 -13.74 -1.11 -14.81
CA PHE A 454 -13.76 -1.65 -16.16
C PHE A 454 -12.95 -2.96 -16.23
N GLU A 455 -13.48 -3.97 -16.91
CA GLU A 455 -12.77 -5.22 -17.18
C GLU A 455 -12.32 -5.29 -18.64
N TYR A 456 -11.02 -5.52 -18.85
CA TYR A 456 -10.48 -5.75 -20.19
C TYR A 456 -11.03 -7.06 -20.76
N ASN A 457 -11.50 -7.02 -22.01
CA ASN A 457 -11.86 -8.22 -22.72
C ASN A 457 -10.62 -8.87 -23.33
N ALA A 458 -10.27 -10.07 -22.83
CA ALA A 458 -9.11 -10.83 -23.32
C ALA A 458 -9.09 -11.04 -24.84
N LYS A 459 -10.26 -11.11 -25.51
CA LYS A 459 -10.37 -11.26 -26.96
C LYS A 459 -9.99 -9.99 -27.74
N ASN A 460 -10.05 -8.83 -27.09
CA ASN A 460 -9.78 -7.53 -27.69
C ASN A 460 -8.32 -7.10 -27.47
N ILE A 461 -7.52 -7.86 -26.70
CA ILE A 461 -6.11 -7.58 -26.45
C ILE A 461 -5.25 -8.67 -27.08
N THR A 462 -4.28 -8.24 -27.87
CA THR A 462 -3.32 -9.06 -28.59
C THR A 462 -1.91 -8.76 -28.12
N VAL A 463 -1.04 -9.76 -28.21
CA VAL A 463 0.39 -9.62 -27.94
C VAL A 463 1.20 -10.33 -29.01
N ILE A 464 2.19 -9.64 -29.55
CA ILE A 464 3.16 -10.17 -30.50
C ILE A 464 4.53 -10.13 -29.82
N ARG A 465 5.17 -11.28 -29.71
CA ARG A 465 6.51 -11.43 -29.13
C ARG A 465 7.52 -11.66 -30.25
N LYS A 466 8.61 -10.93 -30.23
CA LYS A 466 9.79 -11.17 -31.07
C LYS A 466 11.00 -11.26 -30.15
N ASP A 467 12.10 -11.82 -30.64
CA ASP A 467 13.30 -12.09 -29.83
C ASP A 467 13.85 -10.87 -29.06
N ASN A 468 13.56 -9.65 -29.53
CA ASN A 468 14.02 -8.42 -28.89
C ASN A 468 12.93 -7.32 -28.81
N SER A 469 11.64 -7.67 -28.86
CA SER A 469 10.55 -6.70 -28.72
C SER A 469 9.23 -7.34 -28.36
N VAL A 470 8.40 -6.58 -27.64
CA VAL A 470 7.02 -6.96 -27.35
C VAL A 470 6.08 -5.88 -27.87
N THR A 471 5.03 -6.28 -28.57
CA THR A 471 3.96 -5.37 -29.04
C THR A 471 2.65 -5.80 -28.43
N VAL A 472 1.96 -4.89 -27.76
CA VAL A 472 0.61 -5.09 -27.21
C VAL A 472 -0.37 -4.23 -28.01
N GLY A 473 -1.49 -4.79 -28.44
CA GLY A 473 -2.48 -4.09 -29.26
C GLY A 473 -3.91 -4.44 -28.88
N GLY A 474 -4.82 -3.48 -28.92
CA GLY A 474 -6.23 -3.62 -28.57
C GLY A 474 -6.93 -2.28 -28.46
N SER A 475 -8.22 -2.23 -28.79
CA SER A 475 -9.02 -0.99 -28.74
C SER A 475 -9.18 -0.43 -27.32
N GLU A 476 -9.06 -1.28 -26.29
CA GLU A 476 -9.27 -0.94 -24.89
C GLU A 476 -8.00 -0.39 -24.20
N LEU A 477 -6.86 -0.36 -24.90
CA LEU A 477 -5.56 -0.03 -24.31
C LEU A 477 -5.34 1.47 -24.08
N GLN A 478 -6.11 2.34 -24.72
CA GLN A 478 -5.94 3.79 -24.59
C GLN A 478 -6.02 4.23 -23.11
N GLY A 479 -5.02 5.02 -22.69
CA GLY A 479 -4.86 5.49 -21.31
C GLY A 479 -4.32 4.44 -20.33
N SER A 480 -3.96 3.23 -20.80
CA SER A 480 -3.45 2.16 -19.94
C SER A 480 -1.93 2.22 -19.80
N ARG A 481 -1.44 1.82 -18.63
CA ARG A 481 -0.04 1.45 -18.41
C ARG A 481 0.16 -0.01 -18.81
N ILE A 482 1.23 -0.25 -19.56
CA ILE A 482 1.71 -1.59 -19.93
C ILE A 482 2.98 -1.87 -19.13
N ALA A 483 2.84 -2.58 -18.01
CA ALA A 483 3.96 -2.99 -17.18
C ALA A 483 4.61 -4.26 -17.70
N LEU A 484 5.95 -4.27 -17.69
CA LEU A 484 6.81 -5.32 -18.21
C LEU A 484 7.68 -5.83 -17.06
N THR A 485 7.34 -7.01 -16.55
CA THR A 485 7.96 -7.62 -15.37
C THR A 485 8.96 -8.70 -15.76
N SER A 486 10.05 -8.24 -16.35
CA SER A 486 11.38 -8.86 -16.46
C SER A 486 12.31 -7.95 -17.28
N GLY A 487 11.95 -6.66 -17.45
CA GLY A 487 12.51 -5.72 -18.43
C GLY A 487 14.03 -5.52 -18.30
N GLN A 488 14.66 -5.01 -19.36
CA GLN A 488 16.11 -4.82 -19.56
C GLN A 488 16.99 -5.05 -18.30
N TYR A 489 17.69 -6.20 -18.25
CA TYR A 489 18.51 -6.66 -17.12
C TYR A 489 17.75 -7.15 -15.86
N GLY A 490 16.44 -7.42 -15.97
CA GLY A 490 15.61 -7.89 -14.86
C GLY A 490 14.96 -6.77 -14.03
N ILE A 491 14.94 -5.53 -14.51
CA ILE A 491 14.34 -4.36 -13.85
C ILE A 491 12.94 -4.12 -14.43
N PRO A 492 11.88 -4.08 -13.59
CA PRO A 492 10.53 -3.74 -14.03
C PRO A 492 10.44 -2.33 -14.63
N GLY A 493 9.44 -2.12 -15.46
CA GLY A 493 9.08 -0.80 -15.97
C GLY A 493 7.70 -0.81 -16.62
N PHE A 494 7.18 0.36 -16.98
CA PHE A 494 5.93 0.47 -17.73
C PHE A 494 6.02 1.50 -18.85
N LEU A 495 5.08 1.39 -19.79
CA LEU A 495 4.84 2.35 -20.86
C LEU A 495 3.40 2.84 -20.79
N GLU A 496 3.17 4.13 -21.02
CA GLU A 496 1.82 4.67 -21.18
C GLU A 496 1.35 4.51 -22.63
N CYS A 497 0.20 3.87 -22.81
CA CYS A 497 -0.40 3.64 -24.12
C CYS A 497 -1.42 4.73 -24.42
N SER A 498 -1.04 5.74 -25.20
CA SER A 498 -1.95 6.80 -25.68
C SER A 498 -2.81 6.38 -26.88
N GLU A 499 -2.50 5.22 -27.48
CA GLU A 499 -3.15 4.69 -28.68
C GLU A 499 -3.76 3.29 -28.41
N THR A 500 -4.14 2.59 -29.46
CA THR A 500 -4.64 1.21 -29.42
C THR A 500 -3.52 0.17 -29.56
N LYS A 501 -2.26 0.61 -29.67
CA LYS A 501 -1.12 -0.28 -29.86
C LYS A 501 0.15 0.37 -29.33
N ILE A 502 0.99 -0.42 -28.69
CA ILE A 502 2.31 0.04 -28.23
C ILE A 502 3.35 -1.05 -28.40
N THR A 503 4.57 -0.66 -28.75
CA THR A 503 5.71 -1.57 -28.91
C THR A 503 6.82 -1.16 -27.96
N SER A 504 7.28 -2.11 -27.16
CA SER A 504 8.47 -1.99 -26.34
C SER A 504 9.66 -2.63 -27.06
N PRO A 505 10.59 -1.84 -27.64
CA PRO A 505 11.82 -2.37 -28.21
C PRO A 505 12.77 -2.87 -27.11
N ASN A 506 13.75 -3.68 -27.47
CA ASN A 506 14.80 -4.19 -26.58
C ASN A 506 14.27 -4.87 -25.31
N THR A 507 13.13 -5.57 -25.44
CA THR A 507 12.40 -6.17 -24.34
C THR A 507 12.46 -7.68 -24.45
N ASP A 508 12.73 -8.36 -23.34
CA ASP A 508 12.69 -9.81 -23.25
C ASP A 508 11.26 -10.31 -23.58
N PRO A 509 11.06 -11.14 -24.62
CA PRO A 509 9.74 -11.67 -24.95
C PRO A 509 9.12 -12.53 -23.85
N ASN A 510 9.90 -13.03 -22.89
CA ASN A 510 9.44 -13.82 -21.76
C ASN A 510 8.87 -12.96 -20.61
N THR A 511 8.88 -11.63 -20.75
CA THR A 511 8.33 -10.73 -19.73
C THR A 511 6.86 -11.01 -19.44
N VAL A 512 6.51 -10.98 -18.16
CA VAL A 512 5.10 -10.92 -17.75
C VAL A 512 4.60 -9.51 -18.06
N ILE A 513 3.45 -9.42 -18.74
CA ILE A 513 2.89 -8.16 -19.22
C ILE A 513 1.58 -7.92 -18.47
N THR A 514 1.49 -6.81 -17.75
CA THR A 514 0.28 -6.39 -17.03
C THR A 514 -0.24 -5.09 -17.63
N VAL A 515 -1.49 -5.07 -18.04
CA VAL A 515 -2.22 -3.90 -18.52
C VAL A 515 -3.07 -3.38 -17.37
N TYR A 516 -2.96 -2.10 -17.04
CA TYR A 516 -3.80 -1.51 -15.98
C TYR A 516 -3.97 0.00 -16.16
N LYS A 517 -5.03 0.55 -15.56
CA LYS A 517 -5.27 1.99 -15.40
C LYS A 517 -6.20 2.21 -14.20
N HIS A 518 -6.32 3.45 -13.77
CA HIS A 518 -7.32 3.86 -12.77
C HIS A 518 -8.72 3.36 -13.19
N ASN A 519 -9.49 2.81 -12.24
CA ASN A 519 -10.80 2.20 -12.47
C ASN A 519 -10.82 1.07 -13.52
N ALA A 520 -9.73 0.32 -13.71
CA ALA A 520 -9.74 -0.93 -14.46
C ALA A 520 -9.13 -2.09 -13.67
N ILE A 521 -9.75 -3.26 -13.74
CA ILE A 521 -9.16 -4.49 -13.19
C ILE A 521 -7.87 -4.80 -13.97
N PRO A 522 -6.70 -4.93 -13.29
CA PRO A 522 -5.46 -5.23 -13.97
C PRO A 522 -5.54 -6.55 -14.73
N TYR A 523 -5.17 -6.53 -16.01
CA TYR A 523 -5.17 -7.71 -16.86
C TYR A 523 -3.74 -8.18 -17.14
N VAL A 524 -3.41 -9.39 -16.67
CA VAL A 524 -2.15 -10.05 -16.97
C VAL A 524 -2.31 -10.88 -18.23
N LEU A 525 -1.54 -10.58 -19.28
CA LEU A 525 -1.61 -11.34 -20.52
C LEU A 525 -1.08 -12.78 -20.32
N PRO A 526 -1.50 -13.74 -21.17
CA PRO A 526 -0.95 -15.08 -21.17
C PRO A 526 0.58 -15.05 -21.23
N VAL A 527 1.21 -15.80 -20.32
CA VAL A 527 2.65 -15.88 -20.16
C VAL A 527 3.18 -17.01 -21.02
N ILE A 528 4.17 -16.71 -21.86
CA ILE A 528 4.82 -17.69 -22.73
C ILE A 528 6.32 -17.65 -22.48
N TRP A 529 6.85 -18.71 -21.87
CA TRP A 529 8.25 -18.88 -21.51
C TRP A 529 8.93 -19.91 -22.41
N GLN A 530 9.86 -19.43 -23.22
CA GLN A 530 10.61 -20.19 -24.23
C GLN A 530 11.95 -19.49 -24.46
N ASN A 531 12.98 -20.25 -24.80
CA ASN A 531 14.31 -19.76 -25.16
C ASN A 531 14.82 -18.68 -24.20
N GLY A 532 14.88 -19.02 -22.92
CA GLY A 532 15.10 -18.05 -21.86
C GLY A 532 15.48 -18.73 -20.55
N LYS A 533 15.69 -17.92 -19.52
CA LYS A 533 16.11 -18.42 -18.22
C LYS A 533 15.56 -17.59 -17.07
N ALA A 534 15.21 -18.27 -15.98
CA ALA A 534 14.96 -17.66 -14.69
C ALA A 534 16.19 -17.84 -13.79
N GLN A 535 16.67 -16.75 -13.17
CA GLN A 535 17.94 -16.74 -12.43
C GLN A 535 17.91 -15.94 -11.13
N SER A 536 16.72 -15.71 -10.58
CA SER A 536 16.58 -14.96 -9.33
C SER A 536 15.26 -15.31 -8.66
N LYS A 537 15.12 -14.81 -7.43
CA LYS A 537 13.86 -14.86 -6.71
C LYS A 537 12.80 -13.98 -7.37
N GLN A 538 11.67 -14.57 -7.75
CA GLN A 538 10.56 -13.88 -8.41
C GLN A 538 9.22 -14.38 -7.90
N TYR A 539 8.23 -13.49 -7.88
CA TYR A 539 6.85 -13.82 -7.55
C TYR A 539 5.93 -13.22 -8.62
N TYR A 540 5.20 -14.07 -9.33
CA TYR A 540 4.35 -13.68 -10.44
C TYR A 540 2.89 -14.05 -10.18
N PHE A 541 2.02 -13.08 -10.34
CA PHE A 541 0.59 -13.25 -10.52
C PHE A 541 0.30 -13.41 -12.01
N THR A 542 -0.33 -14.51 -12.42
CA THR A 542 -0.54 -14.81 -13.84
C THR A 542 -1.97 -15.25 -14.15
N ASN A 543 -2.32 -15.25 -15.43
CA ASN A 543 -3.41 -16.05 -15.98
C ASN A 543 -2.79 -17.31 -16.60
N ASP A 544 -3.09 -17.63 -17.85
CA ASP A 544 -2.51 -18.82 -18.49
C ASP A 544 -0.99 -18.72 -18.61
N VAL A 545 -0.30 -19.83 -18.34
CA VAL A 545 1.16 -19.93 -18.45
C VAL A 545 1.52 -21.13 -19.32
N THR A 546 2.36 -20.90 -20.33
CA THR A 546 2.90 -21.97 -21.17
C THR A 546 4.43 -21.91 -21.17
N ILE A 547 5.07 -23.02 -20.81
CA ILE A 547 6.53 -23.14 -20.70
C ILE A 547 7.02 -24.27 -21.62
N GLY A 548 8.09 -24.03 -22.40
CA GLY A 548 8.72 -25.08 -23.22
C GLY A 548 9.60 -24.56 -24.37
N ARG A 549 10.08 -25.47 -25.21
CA ARG A 549 11.03 -25.17 -26.32
C ARG A 549 10.40 -24.47 -27.52
N ASN A 550 9.18 -24.85 -27.86
CA ASN A 550 8.46 -24.47 -29.07
C ASN A 550 6.97 -24.30 -28.76
N VAL A 551 6.68 -23.33 -27.89
CA VAL A 551 5.35 -23.06 -27.35
C VAL A 551 4.80 -21.69 -27.78
N ASP A 552 5.63 -20.85 -28.39
CA ASP A 552 5.20 -19.56 -28.92
C ASP A 552 4.92 -19.64 -30.44
N SER A 553 3.69 -19.31 -30.84
CA SER A 553 3.26 -19.29 -32.24
C SER A 553 3.68 -18.02 -33.00
N SER A 554 4.24 -17.02 -32.32
CA SER A 554 4.64 -15.73 -32.91
C SER A 554 5.95 -15.77 -33.73
N GLY A 555 6.62 -16.93 -33.80
CA GLY A 555 7.79 -17.13 -34.65
C GLY A 555 9.13 -16.71 -34.05
N ARG A 556 9.18 -16.48 -32.73
CA ARG A 556 10.44 -16.21 -32.01
C ARG A 556 11.34 -17.45 -31.92
N THR A 557 12.63 -17.24 -31.66
CA THR A 557 13.63 -18.32 -31.63
C THR A 557 13.22 -19.42 -30.65
N LYS A 558 13.33 -20.67 -31.11
CA LYS A 558 13.00 -21.88 -30.34
C LYS A 558 14.18 -22.28 -29.47
N GLY A 559 13.92 -22.67 -28.24
CA GLY A 559 14.96 -23.02 -27.28
C GLY A 559 14.36 -23.29 -25.92
N ASP A 560 15.10 -24.00 -25.07
CA ASP A 560 14.61 -24.39 -23.75
C ASP A 560 14.38 -23.17 -22.86
N TYR A 561 13.46 -23.32 -21.91
CA TYR A 561 13.32 -22.38 -20.82
C TYR A 561 13.86 -23.00 -19.54
N VAL A 562 14.92 -22.39 -19.00
CA VAL A 562 15.74 -22.98 -17.94
C VAL A 562 15.55 -22.23 -16.63
N PHE A 563 15.09 -22.93 -15.60
CA PHE A 563 15.18 -22.44 -14.22
C PHE A 563 16.57 -22.79 -13.70
N THR A 564 17.42 -21.77 -13.59
CA THR A 564 18.83 -21.98 -13.21
C THR A 564 18.97 -22.19 -11.71
N LYS A 565 20.16 -22.61 -11.25
CA LYS A 565 20.44 -22.90 -9.82
C LYS A 565 20.01 -21.82 -8.82
N ASP A 566 19.98 -20.54 -9.23
CA ASP A 566 19.64 -19.39 -8.38
C ASP A 566 18.15 -18.97 -8.53
N ALA A 567 17.36 -19.75 -9.27
CA ALA A 567 15.94 -19.50 -9.45
C ALA A 567 15.14 -19.89 -8.20
N ASP A 568 14.35 -18.95 -7.69
CA ASP A 568 13.31 -19.18 -6.68
C ASP A 568 12.03 -18.48 -7.17
N VAL A 569 11.27 -19.18 -8.01
CA VAL A 569 10.13 -18.60 -8.72
C VAL A 569 8.83 -19.11 -8.12
N THR A 570 7.95 -18.20 -7.73
CA THR A 570 6.56 -18.53 -7.39
C THR A 570 5.61 -17.99 -8.45
N ILE A 571 4.72 -18.84 -8.95
CA ILE A 571 3.61 -18.51 -9.87
C ILE A 571 2.31 -18.69 -9.10
N GLU A 572 1.56 -17.62 -8.91
CA GLU A 572 0.19 -17.60 -8.40
C GLU A 572 -0.76 -17.26 -9.54
N SER A 573 -1.39 -18.29 -10.09
CA SER A 573 -2.15 -18.21 -11.35
C SER A 573 -3.65 -18.35 -11.15
N ASN A 574 -4.41 -17.58 -11.93
CA ASN A 574 -5.86 -17.78 -12.12
C ASN A 574 -6.20 -18.57 -13.39
N GLY A 575 -5.18 -18.98 -14.17
CA GLY A 575 -5.32 -19.65 -15.46
C GLY A 575 -4.66 -21.03 -15.53
N ASP A 576 -4.85 -21.69 -16.66
CA ASP A 576 -4.29 -23.03 -16.91
C ASP A 576 -2.76 -22.95 -17.12
N ILE A 577 -2.03 -23.94 -16.63
CA ILE A 577 -0.56 -23.99 -16.73
C ILE A 577 -0.14 -25.22 -17.55
N SER A 578 0.63 -24.99 -18.59
CA SER A 578 1.15 -26.02 -19.49
C SER A 578 2.67 -26.05 -19.45
N ILE A 579 3.24 -27.15 -18.95
CA ILE A 579 4.68 -27.42 -18.92
C ILE A 579 4.99 -28.44 -20.03
N ASN A 580 5.83 -28.06 -20.99
CA ASN A 580 6.08 -28.84 -22.20
C ASN A 580 7.56 -29.20 -22.36
N VAL A 581 7.87 -30.05 -23.34
CA VAL A 581 9.24 -30.38 -23.74
C VAL A 581 10.07 -29.10 -23.90
N GLY A 582 11.25 -29.09 -23.27
CA GLY A 582 12.13 -27.91 -23.18
C GLY A 582 12.01 -27.10 -21.90
N PHE A 583 11.12 -27.48 -20.99
CA PHE A 583 11.21 -27.09 -19.59
C PHE A 583 12.41 -27.79 -18.93
N ARG A 584 13.33 -27.03 -18.33
CA ARG A 584 14.48 -27.59 -17.59
C ARG A 584 14.64 -26.89 -16.24
N MET A 585 14.89 -27.66 -15.19
CA MET A 585 15.27 -27.16 -13.88
C MET A 585 16.66 -27.66 -13.51
N GLU A 586 17.59 -26.73 -13.28
CA GLU A 586 18.95 -27.03 -12.82
C GLU A 586 18.97 -27.39 -11.33
N SER A 587 20.05 -28.06 -10.89
CA SER A 587 20.29 -28.33 -9.47
C SER A 587 20.23 -27.06 -8.63
N GLY A 588 19.43 -27.06 -7.55
CA GLY A 588 19.20 -25.90 -6.68
C GLY A 588 18.02 -25.01 -7.08
N ALA A 589 17.50 -25.14 -8.31
CA ALA A 589 16.36 -24.35 -8.77
C ALA A 589 15.08 -24.71 -8.01
N THR A 590 14.30 -23.71 -7.63
CA THR A 590 12.99 -23.85 -6.99
C THR A 590 11.90 -23.19 -7.82
N LEU A 591 10.84 -23.95 -8.10
CA LEU A 591 9.62 -23.46 -8.76
C LEU A 591 8.40 -23.88 -7.94
N THR A 592 7.64 -22.90 -7.48
CA THR A 592 6.35 -23.09 -6.81
C THR A 592 5.22 -22.62 -7.73
N ILE A 593 4.26 -23.48 -8.00
CA ILE A 593 3.08 -23.21 -8.81
C ILE A 593 1.85 -23.36 -7.94
N LYS A 594 1.02 -22.32 -7.88
CA LYS A 594 -0.30 -22.33 -7.27
C LYS A 594 -1.29 -21.85 -8.33
N THR A 595 -2.27 -22.68 -8.69
CA THR A 595 -3.32 -22.27 -9.63
C THR A 595 -4.70 -22.67 -9.14
N THR A 596 -5.70 -21.86 -9.49
CA THR A 596 -7.13 -22.19 -9.32
C THR A 596 -7.67 -23.06 -10.46
N ARG A 597 -6.82 -23.38 -11.45
CA ARG A 597 -7.15 -24.09 -12.69
C ARG A 597 -6.27 -25.34 -12.86
N CYS A 598 -6.13 -25.86 -14.08
CA CYS A 598 -5.43 -27.12 -14.30
C CYS A 598 -3.93 -26.92 -14.55
N VAL A 599 -3.12 -27.91 -14.16
CA VAL A 599 -1.72 -28.02 -14.57
C VAL A 599 -1.55 -29.25 -15.45
N THR A 600 -1.01 -29.07 -16.65
CA THR A 600 -0.67 -30.16 -17.57
C THR A 600 0.84 -30.18 -17.81
N ILE A 601 1.48 -31.32 -17.54
CA ILE A 601 2.90 -31.56 -17.80
C ILE A 601 3.02 -32.58 -18.93
N SER A 602 3.46 -32.12 -20.09
CA SER A 602 3.63 -32.93 -21.31
C SER A 602 5.10 -33.23 -21.65
N GLY A 603 6.05 -32.63 -20.93
CA GLY A 603 7.48 -32.91 -21.05
C GLY A 603 8.34 -32.01 -20.18
N GLY A 604 9.64 -32.29 -20.12
CA GLY A 604 10.61 -31.51 -19.36
C GLY A 604 11.55 -32.36 -18.49
N GLU A 605 12.54 -31.72 -17.89
CA GLU A 605 13.61 -32.37 -17.14
C GLU A 605 13.88 -31.63 -15.84
N MET A 606 14.05 -32.38 -14.75
CA MET A 606 14.49 -31.85 -13.45
C MET A 606 15.79 -32.54 -13.05
N GLU A 607 16.86 -31.75 -12.87
CA GLU A 607 18.15 -32.21 -12.37
C GLU A 607 18.10 -32.54 -10.87
N SER A 608 19.00 -33.40 -10.41
CA SER A 608 19.13 -33.74 -8.98
C SER A 608 19.29 -32.47 -8.12
N GLY A 609 18.47 -32.33 -7.06
CA GLY A 609 18.45 -31.15 -6.19
C GLY A 609 17.51 -30.02 -6.63
N ALA A 610 16.85 -30.12 -7.79
CA ALA A 610 15.79 -29.19 -8.18
C ALA A 610 14.48 -29.48 -7.41
N THR A 611 13.68 -28.44 -7.13
CA THR A 611 12.39 -28.55 -6.41
C THR A 611 11.25 -27.92 -7.20
N LEU A 612 10.27 -28.74 -7.60
CA LEU A 612 9.01 -28.30 -8.21
C LEU A 612 7.85 -28.62 -7.26
N SER A 613 7.13 -27.58 -6.82
CA SER A 613 5.94 -27.74 -5.98
C SER A 613 4.71 -27.20 -6.70
N ILE A 614 3.70 -28.04 -6.91
CA ILE A 614 2.46 -27.69 -7.62
C ILE A 614 1.28 -27.83 -6.68
N THR A 615 0.41 -26.83 -6.66
CA THR A 615 -0.89 -26.84 -5.97
C THR A 615 -1.98 -26.46 -6.98
N ALA A 616 -2.87 -27.39 -7.28
CA ALA A 616 -3.94 -27.20 -8.26
C ALA A 616 -5.12 -28.15 -8.03
N PRO A 617 -6.36 -27.78 -8.42
CA PRO A 617 -7.50 -28.71 -8.44
C PRO A 617 -7.29 -29.94 -9.32
N LEU A 618 -6.54 -29.80 -10.42
CA LEU A 618 -6.22 -30.90 -11.33
C LEU A 618 -4.78 -30.80 -11.82
N ILE A 619 -4.05 -31.92 -11.73
CA ILE A 619 -2.69 -32.08 -12.22
C ILE A 619 -2.63 -33.30 -13.13
N SER A 620 -2.26 -33.09 -14.39
CA SER A 620 -2.11 -34.15 -15.40
C SER A 620 -0.64 -34.25 -15.82
N ILE A 621 -0.03 -35.42 -15.67
CA ILE A 621 1.35 -35.68 -16.07
C ILE A 621 1.35 -36.74 -17.18
N GLN A 622 1.87 -36.38 -18.34
CA GLN A 622 1.95 -37.22 -19.52
C GLN A 622 3.36 -37.80 -19.69
N LYS A 623 3.50 -38.75 -20.61
CA LYS A 623 4.80 -39.36 -20.93
C LYS A 623 5.77 -38.31 -21.50
N GLY A 624 7.00 -38.30 -21.02
CA GLY A 624 8.07 -37.40 -21.51
C GLY A 624 8.58 -36.39 -20.48
N PHE A 625 8.01 -36.36 -19.28
CA PHE A 625 8.58 -35.64 -18.13
C PHE A 625 9.55 -36.55 -17.38
N SER A 626 10.76 -36.05 -17.10
CA SER A 626 11.82 -36.79 -16.40
C SER A 626 12.26 -36.06 -15.13
N VAL A 627 12.47 -36.83 -14.07
CA VAL A 627 12.86 -36.33 -12.76
C VAL A 627 14.05 -37.17 -12.30
N GLU A 628 15.22 -36.56 -12.18
CA GLU A 628 16.42 -37.25 -11.73
C GLU A 628 16.33 -37.64 -10.24
N LYS A 629 17.06 -38.71 -9.88
CA LYS A 629 17.16 -39.14 -8.48
C LYS A 629 17.75 -37.99 -7.64
N GLY A 630 17.01 -37.56 -6.61
CA GLY A 630 17.39 -36.46 -5.73
C GLY A 630 16.71 -35.12 -6.04
N ALA A 631 15.95 -35.03 -7.15
CA ALA A 631 15.01 -33.93 -7.36
C ALA A 631 13.72 -34.15 -6.56
N ILE A 632 13.02 -33.06 -6.21
CA ILE A 632 11.79 -33.06 -5.40
C ILE A 632 10.62 -32.56 -6.25
N LEU A 633 9.62 -33.42 -6.44
CA LEU A 633 8.34 -33.09 -7.08
C LEU A 633 7.20 -33.21 -6.06
N ASN A 634 6.67 -32.08 -5.60
CA ASN A 634 5.53 -32.04 -4.67
C ASN A 634 4.24 -31.74 -5.44
N LEU A 635 3.26 -32.63 -5.36
CA LEU A 635 1.96 -32.47 -6.01
C LEU A 635 0.86 -32.39 -4.95
N ASN A 636 0.25 -31.21 -4.80
CA ASN A 636 -0.81 -30.95 -3.83
C ASN A 636 -2.14 -30.74 -4.55
N TYR A 637 -3.09 -31.61 -4.27
CA TYR A 637 -4.46 -31.52 -4.79
C TYR A 637 -5.30 -30.68 -3.82
N LYS A 638 -6.00 -29.69 -4.35
CA LYS A 638 -6.90 -28.81 -3.58
C LYS A 638 -8.36 -29.10 -3.88
#